data_AF-A0A0F2R9W4-F1
#
_entry.id   AF-A0A0F2R9W4-F1
#
_cell.length_a   1.000
_cell.length_b   1.000
_cell.length_c   1.000
_cell.angle_alpha   90.00
_cell.angle_beta   90.00
_cell.angle_gamma   90.00
#
_symmetry.space_group_name_H-M   'P 1'
#
loop_
_entity.id
_entity.type
_entity.pdbx_description
1 polymer ?
#
loop_
_entity_poly.entity_id
_entity_poly.type
_entity_poly.pdbx_seq_one_letter_code
_entity_poly.pdbx_strand_id
1 'polypeptide(L)'
;MLGHAATGWAPLEAVAWTGLGVYLAGTWRGIPGRGRLYLAVALSLAAVALVLLADPGTTFATALRRSVFVITLFTALGFLREAAETSGMVRRCGLFLAGQPPGRRYLALTTGGHLFGLILNFGVISLLGAMVVSASGGKDEGKNGDPARTALRRRRMLTAVLRGFASILAWSPLTVSLAVIMTALPDTEWTTVGPWCLGTAIMLLALGWVMDRRVRPLRPPG
;
A
#
# COMPACT_ATOMS: atom_id res chain seq x y z
N MET A 1 -1.84 -3.40 -22.75
CA MET A 1 -2.04 -3.67 -24.18
C MET A 1 -3.29 -4.53 -24.46
N LEU A 2 -4.46 -4.26 -23.86
CA LEU A 2 -5.71 -5.01 -24.15
C LEU A 2 -6.81 -4.19 -24.85
N GLY A 3 -6.65 -2.86 -25.00
CA GLY A 3 -7.68 -2.01 -25.62
C GLY A 3 -7.34 -1.43 -26.99
N HIS A 4 -6.06 -1.46 -27.42
CA HIS A 4 -5.67 -0.79 -28.67
C HIS A 4 -5.61 -1.72 -29.89
N ALA A 5 -5.46 -3.04 -29.68
CA ALA A 5 -5.39 -4.00 -30.77
C ALA A 5 -6.77 -4.48 -31.26
N ALA A 6 -7.87 -4.15 -30.56
CA ALA A 6 -9.16 -4.78 -30.83
C ALA A 6 -10.21 -3.89 -31.53
N THR A 7 -10.13 -2.55 -31.52
CA THR A 7 -11.29 -1.76 -31.97
C THR A 7 -11.03 -0.49 -32.78
N GLY A 8 -10.15 0.44 -32.40
CA GLY A 8 -10.04 1.71 -33.15
C GLY A 8 -11.32 2.57 -33.09
N TRP A 9 -12.10 2.43 -32.01
CA TRP A 9 -13.40 3.10 -31.84
C TRP A 9 -13.27 4.43 -31.09
N ALA A 10 -13.40 5.54 -31.82
CA ALA A 10 -13.54 6.91 -31.31
C ALA A 10 -14.52 7.12 -30.11
N PRO A 11 -15.65 6.38 -29.97
CA PRO A 11 -16.57 6.62 -28.83
C PRO A 11 -15.97 6.33 -27.45
N LEU A 12 -14.95 5.46 -27.33
CA LEU A 12 -14.34 5.14 -26.02
C LEU A 12 -13.58 6.32 -25.42
N GLU A 13 -12.94 7.14 -26.26
CA GLU A 13 -12.24 8.35 -25.80
C GLU A 13 -13.23 9.40 -25.32
N ALA A 14 -14.34 9.60 -26.06
CA ALA A 14 -15.41 10.50 -25.66
C ALA A 14 -16.03 10.10 -24.32
N VAL A 15 -16.24 8.80 -24.08
CA VAL A 15 -16.73 8.28 -22.79
C VAL A 15 -15.73 8.53 -21.66
N ALA A 16 -14.43 8.40 -21.91
CA ALA A 16 -13.41 8.67 -20.89
C ALA A 16 -13.35 10.16 -20.50
N TRP A 17 -13.37 11.07 -21.49
CA TRP A 17 -13.39 12.52 -21.23
C TRP A 17 -14.66 12.98 -20.51
N THR A 18 -15.82 12.48 -20.95
CA THR A 18 -17.10 12.79 -20.30
C THR A 18 -17.17 12.23 -18.88
N GLY A 19 -16.71 10.99 -18.68
CA GLY A 19 -16.61 10.38 -17.35
C GLY A 19 -15.70 11.16 -16.40
N LEU A 20 -14.54 11.62 -16.89
CA LEU A 20 -13.64 12.47 -16.11
C LEU A 20 -14.29 13.80 -15.71
N GLY A 21 -14.98 14.46 -16.65
CA GLY A 21 -15.70 15.70 -16.39
C GLY A 21 -16.80 15.54 -15.34
N VAL A 22 -17.61 14.49 -15.46
CA VAL A 22 -18.68 14.16 -14.48
C VAL A 22 -18.08 13.84 -13.11
N TYR A 23 -17.00 13.05 -13.05
CA TYR A 23 -16.33 12.72 -11.81
C TYR A 23 -15.79 13.97 -11.10
N LEU A 24 -15.09 14.87 -11.83
CA LEU A 24 -14.56 16.11 -11.27
C LEU A 24 -15.66 17.05 -10.79
N ALA A 25 -16.76 17.16 -11.56
CA ALA A 25 -17.90 17.97 -11.17
C ALA A 25 -18.59 17.42 -9.91
N GLY A 26 -18.80 16.11 -9.84
CA GLY A 26 -19.44 15.44 -8.70
C GLY A 26 -18.58 15.46 -7.43
N THR A 27 -17.26 15.37 -7.57
CA THR A 27 -16.33 15.35 -6.43
C THR A 27 -15.87 16.74 -5.99
N TRP A 28 -16.12 17.80 -6.78
CA TRP A 28 -15.62 19.17 -6.57
C TRP A 28 -15.80 19.72 -5.14
N ARG A 29 -16.97 19.47 -4.53
CA ARG A 29 -17.28 19.91 -3.17
C ARG A 29 -16.55 19.12 -2.08
N GLY A 30 -16.18 17.88 -2.37
CA GLY A 30 -15.47 16.98 -1.45
C GLY A 30 -13.94 17.05 -1.55
N ILE A 31 -13.37 17.78 -2.52
CA ILE A 31 -11.92 17.84 -2.71
C ILE A 31 -11.28 18.66 -1.57
N PRO A 32 -10.41 18.06 -0.73
CA PRO A 32 -9.67 18.80 0.29
C PRO A 32 -8.75 19.84 -0.36
N GLY A 33 -8.41 20.92 0.33
CA GLY A 33 -7.65 22.05 -0.26
C GLY A 33 -6.37 21.65 -0.99
N ARG A 34 -5.62 20.66 -0.47
CA ARG A 34 -4.44 20.09 -1.13
C ARG A 34 -4.76 19.36 -2.44
N GLY A 35 -5.92 18.71 -2.54
CA GLY A 35 -6.39 18.08 -3.77
C GLY A 35 -6.69 19.09 -4.87
N ARG A 36 -7.24 20.26 -4.52
CA ARG A 36 -7.46 21.35 -5.48
C ARG A 36 -6.15 21.91 -6.04
N LEU A 37 -5.10 21.99 -5.21
CA LEU A 37 -3.76 22.38 -5.66
C LEU A 37 -3.22 21.39 -6.70
N TYR A 38 -3.27 20.08 -6.43
CA TYR A 38 -2.81 19.07 -7.40
C TYR A 38 -3.59 19.13 -8.71
N LEU A 39 -4.91 19.36 -8.64
CA LEU A 39 -5.75 19.52 -9.82
C LEU A 39 -5.37 20.77 -10.63
N ALA A 40 -5.16 21.91 -9.95
CA ALA A 40 -4.72 23.15 -10.60
C ALA A 40 -3.36 22.98 -11.30
N VAL A 41 -2.40 22.33 -10.63
CA VAL A 41 -1.09 22.02 -11.22
C VAL A 41 -1.24 21.11 -12.43
N ALA A 42 -2.04 20.05 -12.34
CA ALA A 42 -2.30 19.14 -13.46
C ALA A 42 -2.93 19.86 -14.66
N LEU A 43 -3.92 20.73 -14.43
CA LEU A 43 -4.55 21.55 -15.48
C LEU A 43 -3.57 22.54 -16.11
N SER A 44 -2.71 23.17 -15.30
CA SER A 44 -1.68 24.08 -15.82
C SER A 44 -0.67 23.35 -16.70
N LEU A 45 -0.21 22.16 -16.30
CA LEU A 45 0.68 21.33 -17.09
C LEU A 45 0.01 20.84 -18.38
N ALA A 46 -1.28 20.50 -18.33
CA ALA A 46 -2.06 20.14 -19.51
C ALA A 46 -2.19 21.32 -20.49
N ALA A 47 -2.46 22.54 -19.99
CA ALA A 47 -2.51 23.74 -20.82
C ALA A 47 -1.15 24.04 -21.48
N VAL A 48 -0.05 23.91 -20.73
CA VAL A 48 1.31 24.04 -21.26
C VAL A 48 1.60 22.98 -22.33
N ALA A 49 1.20 21.72 -22.09
CA ALA A 49 1.37 20.62 -23.03
C ALA A 49 0.62 20.85 -24.36
N LEU A 50 -0.58 21.45 -24.32
CA LEU A 50 -1.34 21.82 -25.54
C LEU A 50 -0.61 22.83 -26.41
N VAL A 51 0.20 23.71 -25.83
CA VAL A 51 0.93 24.76 -26.56
C VAL A 51 2.29 24.29 -27.03
N LEU A 52 2.98 23.45 -26.24
CA LEU A 52 4.38 23.08 -26.50
C LEU A 52 4.56 21.78 -27.30
N LEU A 53 3.60 20.86 -27.31
CA LEU A 53 3.75 19.59 -28.04
C LEU A 53 3.20 19.68 -29.47
N ALA A 54 3.94 19.11 -30.41
CA ALA A 54 3.53 19.01 -31.81
C ALA A 54 2.33 18.07 -32.01
N ASP A 55 2.16 17.07 -31.13
CA ASP A 55 1.02 16.15 -31.14
C ASP A 55 0.44 15.96 -29.72
N PRO A 56 -0.37 16.91 -29.24
CA PRO A 56 -0.96 16.85 -27.91
C PRO A 56 -1.94 15.69 -27.76
N GLY A 57 -2.67 15.34 -28.82
CA GLY A 57 -3.75 14.34 -28.78
C GLY A 57 -3.25 12.96 -28.37
N THR A 58 -2.19 12.47 -29.01
CA THR A 58 -1.59 11.16 -28.69
C THR A 58 -0.98 11.11 -27.28
N THR A 59 -0.44 12.23 -26.82
CA THR A 59 0.09 12.39 -25.47
C THR A 59 -1.03 12.31 -24.42
N PHE A 60 -2.13 13.04 -24.60
CA PHE A 60 -3.28 12.96 -23.70
C PHE A 60 -3.94 11.59 -23.70
N ALA A 61 -4.09 10.96 -24.87
CA ALA A 61 -4.61 9.59 -24.97
C ALA A 61 -3.74 8.60 -24.19
N THR A 62 -2.41 8.74 -24.28
CA THR A 62 -1.47 7.90 -23.51
C THR A 62 -1.56 8.17 -22.02
N ALA A 63 -1.64 9.44 -21.61
CA ALA A 63 -1.79 9.83 -20.20
C ALA A 63 -3.11 9.32 -19.60
N LEU A 64 -4.22 9.46 -20.33
CA LEU A 64 -5.53 8.92 -19.95
C LEU A 64 -5.48 7.41 -19.78
N ARG A 65 -4.91 6.68 -20.74
CA ARG A 65 -4.78 5.22 -20.65
C ARG A 65 -4.01 4.77 -19.42
N ARG A 66 -2.91 5.45 -19.07
CA ARG A 66 -2.16 5.19 -17.84
C ARG A 66 -2.99 5.52 -16.60
N SER A 67 -3.72 6.63 -16.62
CA SER A 67 -4.59 7.07 -15.52
C SER A 67 -5.74 6.10 -15.28
N VAL A 68 -6.42 5.62 -16.34
CA VAL A 68 -7.50 4.62 -16.24
C VAL A 68 -6.98 3.35 -15.60
N PHE A 69 -5.82 2.84 -16.02
CA PHE A 69 -5.21 1.67 -15.37
C PHE A 69 -5.00 1.88 -13.87
N VAL A 70 -4.42 3.02 -13.48
CA VAL A 70 -4.18 3.37 -12.06
C VAL A 70 -5.51 3.46 -11.30
N ILE A 71 -6.51 4.16 -11.84
CA ILE A 71 -7.84 4.31 -11.22
C ILE A 71 -8.51 2.94 -11.05
N THR A 72 -8.54 2.10 -12.09
CA THR A 72 -9.11 0.75 -12.03
C THR A 72 -8.39 -0.11 -11.01
N LEU A 73 -7.06 -0.07 -10.98
CA LEU A 73 -6.26 -0.79 -10.00
C LEU A 73 -6.62 -0.37 -8.57
N PHE A 74 -6.60 0.92 -8.26
CA PHE A 74 -6.96 1.44 -6.94
C PHE A 74 -8.42 1.16 -6.56
N THR A 75 -9.33 1.19 -7.52
CA THR A 75 -10.74 0.85 -7.30
C THR A 75 -10.90 -0.64 -6.95
N ALA A 76 -10.25 -1.53 -7.70
CA ALA A 76 -10.24 -2.96 -7.41
C ALA A 76 -9.62 -3.26 -6.03
N LEU A 77 -8.52 -2.58 -5.70
CA LEU A 77 -7.90 -2.66 -4.36
C LEU A 77 -8.85 -2.15 -3.27
N GLY A 78 -9.63 -1.10 -3.54
CA GLY A 78 -10.66 -0.59 -2.64
C GLY A 78 -11.74 -1.63 -2.33
N PHE A 79 -12.23 -2.35 -3.36
CA PHE A 79 -13.18 -3.45 -3.17
C PHE A 79 -12.59 -4.62 -2.39
N LEU A 80 -11.34 -5.00 -2.69
CA LEU A 80 -10.63 -6.05 -1.94
C LEU A 80 -10.46 -5.67 -0.47
N ARG A 81 -10.15 -4.40 -0.19
CA ARG A 81 -10.06 -3.87 1.17
C ARG A 81 -11.39 -4.03 1.90
N GLU A 82 -12.49 -3.60 1.31
CA GLU A 82 -13.81 -3.70 1.93
C GLU A 82 -14.19 -5.16 2.25
N ALA A 83 -13.93 -6.07 1.31
CA ALA A 83 -14.15 -7.50 1.50
C ALA A 83 -13.26 -8.09 2.63
N ALA A 84 -12.05 -7.59 2.79
CA ALA A 84 -11.14 -8.05 3.84
C ALA A 84 -11.48 -7.49 5.23
N GLU A 85 -11.89 -6.22 5.31
CA GLU A 85 -12.30 -5.58 6.58
C GLU A 85 -13.56 -6.24 7.15
N THR A 86 -14.47 -6.68 6.29
CA THR A 86 -15.68 -7.42 6.68
C THR A 86 -15.44 -8.92 6.91
N SER A 87 -14.25 -9.44 6.57
CA SER A 87 -13.95 -10.88 6.66
C SER A 87 -13.55 -11.33 8.08
N GLY A 88 -14.39 -12.21 8.65
CA GLY A 88 -14.08 -12.87 9.92
C GLY A 88 -12.80 -13.72 9.90
N MET A 89 -12.44 -14.28 8.73
CA MET A 89 -11.23 -15.09 8.58
C MET A 89 -9.95 -14.25 8.66
N VAL A 90 -9.94 -13.08 8.02
CA VAL A 90 -8.81 -12.14 8.09
C VAL A 90 -8.58 -11.70 9.54
N ARG A 91 -9.65 -11.39 10.26
CA ARG A 91 -9.59 -11.06 11.70
C ARG A 91 -9.02 -12.21 12.55
N ARG A 92 -9.47 -13.45 12.33
CA ARG A 92 -8.95 -14.63 13.06
C ARG A 92 -7.46 -14.87 12.79
N CYS A 93 -7.03 -14.72 11.54
CA CYS A 93 -5.63 -14.86 11.16
C CYS A 93 -4.76 -13.78 11.84
N GLY A 94 -5.22 -12.54 11.88
CA GLY A 94 -4.55 -11.46 12.60
C GLY A 94 -4.39 -11.74 14.10
N LEU A 95 -5.45 -12.23 14.75
CA LEU A 95 -5.41 -12.64 16.17
C LEU A 95 -4.41 -13.79 16.39
N PHE A 96 -4.36 -14.77 15.49
CA PHE A 96 -3.41 -15.88 15.56
C PHE A 96 -1.94 -15.42 15.45
N LEU A 97 -1.64 -14.50 14.54
CA LEU A 97 -0.28 -13.95 14.37
C LEU A 97 0.16 -13.15 15.59
N ALA A 98 -0.76 -12.39 16.18
CA ALA A 98 -0.45 -11.58 17.35
C ALA A 98 -0.33 -12.40 18.63
N GLY A 99 -1.04 -13.53 18.70
CA GLY A 99 -0.97 -14.52 19.79
C GLY A 99 0.31 -15.37 19.81
N GLN A 100 1.20 -15.24 18.83
CA GLN A 100 2.43 -16.03 18.76
C GLN A 100 3.34 -15.81 19.99
N PRO A 101 4.15 -16.81 20.39
CA PRO A 101 5.05 -16.70 21.53
C PRO A 101 6.12 -15.61 21.28
N PRO A 102 6.67 -14.98 22.33
CA PRO A 102 7.53 -13.79 22.22
C PRO A 102 8.77 -13.97 21.33
N GLY A 103 9.28 -15.19 21.19
CA GLY A 103 10.41 -15.49 20.29
C GLY A 103 10.08 -15.46 18.80
N ARG A 104 8.82 -15.78 18.43
CA ARG A 104 8.35 -15.85 17.03
C ARG A 104 7.42 -14.69 16.64
N ARG A 105 6.88 -13.98 17.63
CA ARG A 105 5.89 -12.92 17.44
C ARG A 105 6.35 -11.83 16.48
N TYR A 106 7.60 -11.36 16.59
CA TYR A 106 8.12 -10.34 15.68
C TYR A 106 8.09 -10.83 14.22
N LEU A 107 8.59 -12.05 13.96
CA LEU A 107 8.58 -12.64 12.62
C LEU A 107 7.15 -12.81 12.10
N ALA A 108 6.26 -13.37 12.91
CA ALA A 108 4.86 -13.57 12.54
C ALA A 108 4.16 -12.25 12.19
N LEU A 109 4.35 -11.20 13.00
CA LEU A 109 3.77 -9.88 12.76
C LEU A 109 4.40 -9.14 11.58
N THR A 110 5.70 -9.30 11.37
CA THR A 110 6.41 -8.67 10.26
C THR A 110 6.01 -9.32 8.94
N THR A 111 6.04 -10.65 8.85
CA THR A 111 5.61 -11.39 7.65
C THR A 111 4.12 -11.22 7.41
N GLY A 112 3.31 -11.22 8.46
CA GLY A 112 1.87 -10.94 8.36
C GLY A 112 1.59 -9.53 7.85
N GLY A 113 2.24 -8.51 8.42
CA GLY A 113 2.13 -7.13 7.96
C GLY A 113 2.58 -6.96 6.49
N HIS A 114 3.61 -7.70 6.08
CA HIS A 114 4.07 -7.74 4.70
C HIS A 114 3.05 -8.37 3.75
N LEU A 115 2.54 -9.56 4.07
CA LEU A 115 1.62 -10.30 3.20
C LEU A 115 0.24 -9.63 3.15
N PHE A 116 -0.31 -9.25 4.32
CA PHE A 116 -1.57 -8.52 4.36
C PHE A 116 -1.44 -7.14 3.73
N GLY A 117 -0.32 -6.46 3.88
CA GLY A 117 -0.11 -5.19 3.18
C GLY A 117 0.06 -5.38 1.67
N LEU A 118 0.63 -6.49 1.18
CA LEU A 118 0.71 -6.77 -0.26
C LEU A 118 -0.69 -6.88 -0.86
N ILE A 119 -1.59 -7.54 -0.15
CA ILE A 119 -2.97 -7.80 -0.59
C ILE A 119 -3.86 -6.56 -0.38
N LEU A 120 -3.70 -5.85 0.75
CA LEU A 120 -4.62 -4.80 1.21
C LEU A 120 -4.08 -3.38 1.08
N ASN A 121 -2.80 -3.22 0.71
CA ASN A 121 -2.06 -1.97 0.50
C ASN A 121 -2.34 -0.92 1.59
N PHE A 122 -3.31 -0.03 1.43
CA PHE A 122 -3.62 1.02 2.43
C PHE A 122 -4.60 0.61 3.53
N GLY A 123 -5.39 -0.46 3.33
CA GLY A 123 -6.39 -0.94 4.29
C GLY A 123 -5.83 -1.69 5.49
N VAL A 124 -4.53 -1.96 5.50
CA VAL A 124 -3.93 -2.83 6.52
C VAL A 124 -3.82 -2.13 7.88
N ILE A 125 -3.74 -0.78 7.91
CA ILE A 125 -3.49 0.00 9.13
C ILE A 125 -4.66 -0.11 10.14
N SER A 126 -5.91 -0.12 9.66
CA SER A 126 -7.11 -0.29 10.49
C SER A 126 -7.15 -1.68 11.14
N LEU A 127 -6.89 -2.71 10.34
CA LEU A 127 -6.86 -4.12 10.73
C LEU A 127 -5.70 -4.43 11.67
N LEU A 128 -4.53 -3.87 11.41
CA LEU A 128 -3.33 -3.97 12.24
C LEU A 128 -3.49 -3.24 13.57
N GLY A 129 -4.18 -2.09 13.57
CA GLY A 129 -4.58 -1.41 14.80
C GLY A 129 -5.43 -2.30 15.70
N ALA A 130 -6.41 -2.99 15.14
CA ALA A 130 -7.25 -3.95 15.86
C ALA A 130 -6.46 -5.18 16.37
N MET A 131 -5.50 -5.69 15.58
CA MET A 131 -4.59 -6.76 16.01
C MET A 131 -3.70 -6.35 17.19
N VAL A 132 -3.15 -5.13 17.15
CA VAL A 132 -2.27 -4.61 18.20
C VAL A 132 -3.04 -4.37 19.50
N VAL A 133 -4.25 -3.81 19.41
CA VAL A 133 -5.11 -3.57 20.59
C VAL A 133 -5.54 -4.90 21.22
N SER A 134 -5.96 -5.88 20.42
CA SER A 134 -6.37 -7.20 20.91
C SER A 134 -5.21 -8.03 21.50
N ALA A 135 -4.00 -7.93 20.94
CA ALA A 135 -2.82 -8.61 21.46
C ALA A 135 -2.22 -7.97 22.71
N SER A 136 -2.56 -6.70 22.97
CA SER A 136 -2.19 -6.03 24.20
C SER A 136 -3.04 -6.49 25.40
N GLY A 137 -4.26 -7.01 25.16
CA GLY A 137 -5.19 -7.50 26.21
C GLY A 137 -5.21 -9.02 26.41
N GLY A 138 -4.21 -9.76 25.93
CA GLY A 138 -4.18 -11.23 26.03
C GLY A 138 -3.47 -11.73 27.30
N LYS A 139 -4.13 -12.63 28.06
CA LYS A 139 -3.72 -13.59 29.14
C LYS A 139 -2.52 -13.29 30.09
N ASP A 140 -1.47 -12.60 29.66
CA ASP A 140 -0.35 -12.10 30.49
C ASP A 140 -0.76 -10.93 31.40
N GLU A 141 -1.95 -10.33 31.21
CA GLU A 141 -2.53 -9.33 32.13
C GLU A 141 -3.00 -9.96 33.45
N GLY A 142 -2.94 -11.29 33.57
CA GLY A 142 -3.22 -12.01 34.81
C GLY A 142 -2.24 -11.66 35.92
N LYS A 143 -2.64 -10.67 36.73
CA LYS A 143 -2.27 -10.39 38.13
C LYS A 143 -1.25 -9.29 38.48
N ASN A 144 -0.41 -8.72 37.60
CA ASN A 144 0.58 -7.68 38.02
C ASN A 144 1.22 -6.84 36.87
N GLY A 145 0.49 -6.52 35.81
CA GLY A 145 1.06 -5.88 34.61
C GLY A 145 1.41 -4.39 34.74
N ASP A 146 2.70 -4.06 34.85
CA ASP A 146 3.22 -2.68 34.76
C ASP A 146 2.78 -2.00 33.43
N PRO A 147 2.05 -0.86 33.46
CA PRO A 147 1.56 -0.17 32.28
C PRO A 147 2.69 0.21 31.29
N ALA A 148 3.92 0.43 31.77
CA ALA A 148 5.06 0.71 30.92
C ALA A 148 5.44 -0.49 30.04
N ARG A 149 5.30 -1.72 30.55
CA ARG A 149 5.57 -2.96 29.80
C ARG A 149 4.55 -3.20 28.70
N THR A 150 3.28 -2.93 28.97
CA THR A 150 2.20 -3.06 27.97
C THR A 150 2.38 -2.05 26.85
N ALA A 151 2.70 -0.79 27.18
CA ALA A 151 3.01 0.25 26.18
C ALA A 151 4.22 -0.12 25.31
N LEU A 152 5.30 -0.62 25.92
CA LEU A 152 6.50 -1.07 25.19
C LEU A 152 6.19 -2.26 24.26
N ARG A 153 5.40 -3.23 24.73
CA ARG A 153 5.00 -4.40 23.92
C ARG A 153 4.13 -3.97 22.73
N ARG A 154 3.17 -3.07 22.95
CA ARG A 154 2.33 -2.48 21.91
C ARG A 154 3.15 -1.75 20.85
N ARG A 155 4.12 -0.92 21.28
CA ARG A 155 5.02 -0.20 20.38
C ARG A 155 5.86 -1.17 19.53
N ARG A 156 6.42 -2.22 20.12
CA ARG A 156 7.19 -3.25 19.39
C ARG A 156 6.35 -4.00 18.36
N MET A 157 5.12 -4.37 18.71
CA MET A 157 4.19 -5.01 17.77
C MET A 157 3.86 -4.07 16.60
N LEU A 158 3.55 -2.81 16.86
CA LEU A 158 3.31 -1.80 15.82
C LEU A 158 4.53 -1.59 14.93
N THR A 159 5.74 -1.51 15.50
CA THR A 159 6.96 -1.33 14.73
C THR A 159 7.27 -2.55 13.85
N ALA A 160 7.07 -3.77 14.35
CA ALA A 160 7.26 -5.00 13.55
C ALA A 160 6.32 -5.05 12.35
N VAL A 161 5.05 -4.76 12.60
CA VAL A 161 4.01 -4.63 11.59
C VAL A 161 4.35 -3.55 10.56
N LEU A 162 4.67 -2.33 11.00
CA LEU A 162 4.98 -1.20 10.12
C LEU A 162 6.24 -1.45 9.29
N ARG A 163 7.23 -2.18 9.83
CA ARG A 163 8.39 -2.64 9.05
C ARG A 163 8.01 -3.64 7.98
N GLY A 164 7.17 -4.61 8.32
CA GLY A 164 6.62 -5.58 7.37
C GLY A 164 5.83 -4.89 6.25
N PHE A 165 5.04 -3.88 6.62
CA PHE A 165 4.31 -3.05 5.69
C PHE A 165 5.22 -2.20 4.80
N ALA A 166 6.20 -1.51 5.39
CA ALA A 166 7.11 -0.63 4.64
C ALA A 166 7.95 -1.39 3.62
N SER A 167 8.33 -2.65 3.89
CA SER A 167 9.11 -3.45 2.94
C SER A 167 8.35 -3.84 1.67
N ILE A 168 7.03 -3.66 1.63
CA ILE A 168 6.20 -3.84 0.43
C ILE A 168 6.57 -2.79 -0.62
N LEU A 169 6.90 -1.57 -0.20
CA LEU A 169 7.30 -0.49 -1.11
C LEU A 169 8.57 -0.82 -1.90
N ALA A 170 9.42 -1.70 -1.37
CA ALA A 170 10.67 -2.08 -2.00
C ALA A 170 10.48 -3.03 -3.20
N TRP A 171 9.37 -3.77 -3.28
CA TRP A 171 9.23 -4.81 -4.31
C TRP A 171 7.84 -5.04 -4.88
N SER A 172 6.78 -4.53 -4.25
CA SER A 172 5.43 -4.88 -4.64
C SER A 172 5.08 -4.35 -6.03
N PRO A 173 4.61 -5.23 -6.94
CA PRO A 173 4.19 -4.84 -8.28
C PRO A 173 3.00 -3.87 -8.28
N LEU A 174 2.26 -3.82 -7.18
CA LEU A 174 1.05 -3.01 -7.04
C LEU A 174 1.35 -1.59 -6.53
N THR A 175 2.62 -1.25 -6.32
CA THR A 175 3.00 0.08 -5.84
C THR A 175 3.08 1.08 -7.00
N VAL A 176 2.59 2.30 -6.74
CA VAL A 176 2.68 3.41 -7.70
C VAL A 176 4.15 3.69 -8.05
N SER A 177 5.05 3.59 -7.07
CA SER A 177 6.49 3.76 -7.29
C SER A 177 7.02 2.82 -8.37
N LEU A 178 6.67 1.53 -8.32
CA LEU A 178 7.11 0.58 -9.34
C LEU A 178 6.47 0.87 -10.70
N ALA A 179 5.18 1.22 -10.74
CA ALA A 179 4.52 1.60 -11.97
C ALA A 179 5.21 2.80 -12.65
N VAL A 180 5.59 3.82 -11.87
CA VAL A 180 6.33 4.99 -12.38
C VAL A 180 7.71 4.59 -12.89
N ILE A 181 8.47 3.80 -12.14
CA ILE A 181 9.81 3.33 -12.55
C ILE A 181 9.73 2.53 -13.86
N MET A 182 8.79 1.60 -13.97
CA MET A 182 8.60 0.78 -15.17
C MET A 182 8.14 1.61 -16.38
N THR A 183 7.45 2.74 -16.16
CA THR A 183 7.14 3.67 -17.26
C THR A 183 8.33 4.55 -17.68
N ALA A 184 9.32 4.73 -16.81
CA ALA A 184 10.53 5.50 -17.10
C ALA A 184 11.64 4.65 -17.74
N LEU A 185 11.68 3.34 -17.47
CA LEU A 185 12.60 2.38 -18.07
C LEU A 185 11.84 1.37 -18.94
N PRO A 186 11.53 1.72 -20.21
CA PRO A 186 10.70 0.88 -21.08
C PRO A 186 11.36 -0.44 -21.50
N ASP A 187 12.69 -0.52 -21.49
CA ASP A 187 13.44 -1.70 -21.94
C ASP A 187 13.65 -2.76 -20.84
N THR A 188 13.08 -2.55 -19.65
CA THR A 188 13.30 -3.41 -18.49
C THR A 188 12.05 -4.19 -18.13
N GLU A 189 12.10 -5.52 -18.26
CA GLU A 189 11.00 -6.38 -17.84
C GLU A 189 10.94 -6.52 -16.31
N TRP A 190 9.71 -6.59 -15.79
CA TRP A 190 9.47 -6.82 -14.36
C TRP A 190 10.04 -8.15 -13.87
N THR A 191 10.06 -9.17 -14.73
CA THR A 191 10.62 -10.49 -14.44
C THR A 191 12.11 -10.44 -14.11
N THR A 192 12.85 -9.51 -14.72
CA THR A 192 14.29 -9.32 -14.47
C THR A 192 14.54 -8.54 -13.17
N VAL A 193 13.71 -7.52 -12.88
CA VAL A 193 13.90 -6.61 -11.73
C VAL A 193 13.27 -7.14 -10.44
N GLY A 194 12.14 -7.82 -10.56
CA GLY A 194 11.35 -8.35 -9.45
C GLY A 194 12.16 -9.18 -8.45
N PRO A 195 13.02 -10.13 -8.88
CA PRO A 195 13.87 -10.90 -7.98
C PRO A 195 14.83 -10.05 -7.16
N TRP A 196 15.44 -9.02 -7.76
CA TRP A 196 16.35 -8.11 -7.06
C TRP A 196 15.59 -7.28 -6.02
N CYS A 197 14.45 -6.71 -6.41
CA CYS A 197 13.57 -6.00 -5.50
C CYS A 197 13.11 -6.87 -4.32
N LEU A 198 12.68 -8.11 -4.59
CA LEU A 198 12.31 -9.07 -3.54
C LEU A 198 13.49 -9.40 -2.63
N GLY A 199 14.68 -9.58 -3.19
CA GLY A 199 15.92 -9.78 -2.42
C GLY A 199 16.19 -8.62 -1.45
N THR A 200 16.04 -7.37 -1.91
CA THR A 200 16.18 -6.20 -1.03
C THR A 200 15.11 -6.14 0.05
N ALA A 201 13.86 -6.51 -0.26
CA ALA A 201 12.79 -6.58 0.74
C ALA A 201 13.09 -7.64 1.81
N ILE A 202 13.54 -8.83 1.42
CA ILE A 202 13.97 -9.89 2.35
C ILE A 202 15.13 -9.40 3.21
N MET A 203 16.12 -8.72 2.63
CA MET A 203 17.26 -8.16 3.36
C MET A 203 16.82 -7.13 4.40
N LEU A 204 15.90 -6.22 4.05
CA LEU A 204 15.34 -5.23 4.97
C LEU A 204 14.55 -5.88 6.11
N LEU A 205 13.76 -6.92 5.80
CA LEU A 205 13.02 -7.69 6.80
C LEU A 205 13.96 -8.42 7.76
N ALA A 206 15.01 -9.06 7.23
CA ALA A 206 16.03 -9.76 8.01
C ALA A 206 16.82 -8.79 8.89
N LEU A 207 17.22 -7.63 8.36
CA LEU A 207 17.90 -6.60 9.13
C LEU A 207 17.02 -6.08 10.28
N GLY A 208 15.74 -5.83 10.00
CA GLY A 208 14.76 -5.44 11.01
C GLY A 208 14.63 -6.48 12.13
N TRP A 209 14.63 -7.76 11.79
CA TRP A 209 14.61 -8.86 12.75
C TRP A 209 15.88 -8.93 13.60
N VAL A 210 17.06 -8.78 13.00
CA VAL A 210 18.34 -8.75 13.74
C VAL A 210 18.36 -7.59 14.74
N MET A 211 17.91 -6.40 14.32
CA MET A 211 17.82 -5.23 15.19
C MET A 211 16.87 -5.46 16.36
N ASP A 212 15.68 -6.03 16.13
CA ASP A 212 14.72 -6.32 17.21
C ASP A 212 15.28 -7.35 18.21
N ARG A 213 16.02 -8.35 17.71
CA ARG A 213 16.68 -9.36 18.55
C ARG A 213 17.78 -8.77 19.42
N ARG A 214 18.52 -7.77 18.93
CA ARG A 214 19.56 -7.06 19.70
C ARG A 214 18.98 -6.12 20.77
N VAL A 215 17.75 -5.63 20.61
CA VAL A 215 17.07 -4.72 21.57
C VAL A 215 16.19 -5.49 22.58
N ARG A 216 16.43 -6.79 22.77
CA ARG A 216 15.85 -7.53 23.91
C ARG A 216 16.37 -6.89 25.21
N PRO A 217 15.51 -6.45 26.13
CA PRO A 217 15.98 -6.09 27.46
C PRO A 217 16.60 -7.35 28.06
N LEU A 218 17.83 -7.23 28.55
CA LEU A 218 18.35 -8.12 29.59
C LEU A 218 17.29 -8.17 30.70
N ARG A 219 17.05 -9.36 31.27
CA ARG A 219 16.14 -9.55 32.41
C ARG A 219 16.27 -8.37 33.40
N PRO A 220 15.17 -7.79 33.91
CA PRO A 220 15.31 -6.88 35.04
C PRO A 220 16.01 -7.63 36.19
N PRO A 221 16.91 -6.97 36.94
CA PRO A 221 17.51 -7.58 38.13
C PRO A 221 16.38 -8.07 39.05
N GLY A 222 16.57 -9.28 39.58
CA GLY A 222 15.63 -9.96 40.46
C GLY A 222 15.43 -9.24 41.78
#